data_AF-A0A961KW30-F1
#
_entry.id   AF-A0A961KW30-F1
#
_cell.length_a   1.000
_cell.length_b   1.000
_cell.length_c   1.000
_cell.angle_alpha   90.00
_cell.angle_beta   90.00
_cell.angle_gamma   90.00
#
_symmetry.space_group_name_H-M   'P 1'
#
loop_
_entity.id
_entity.type
_entity.pdbx_description
1 polymer ?
#
loop_
_entity_poly.entity_id
_entity_poly.type
_entity_poly.pdbx_seq_one_letter_code
_entity_poly.pdbx_strand_id
1 'polypeptide(L)'
;MLTDLLRRLAGEPSPQPLHPDDARLAMAALMVRVARTDGNYTENERNRIDRVLAETYGLDAGAAAALRGEAEAAEAAAPDTVRFTRLVKSAVPYEHREDVVEALWRIAAADGINADEHGFLRLVANLVGVSDLDSGLARQRALKDPE
;
A
#
# COMPACT_ATOMS: atom_id res chain seq x y z
N MET A 1 13.90 -8.75 -6.26
CA MET A 1 12.57 -8.37 -5.74
C MET A 1 12.63 -8.18 -4.22
N LEU A 2 12.17 -9.14 -3.39
CA LEU A 2 12.14 -8.96 -1.92
C LEU A 2 13.48 -8.58 -1.32
N THR A 3 14.58 -9.25 -1.69
CA THR A 3 15.93 -8.93 -1.16
C THR A 3 16.39 -7.51 -1.52
N ASP A 4 16.09 -7.05 -2.74
CA ASP A 4 16.46 -5.70 -3.19
C ASP A 4 15.61 -4.64 -2.50
N LEU A 5 14.31 -4.91 -2.35
CA LEU A 5 13.41 -4.08 -1.56
C LEU A 5 13.89 -3.97 -0.11
N LEU A 6 14.24 -5.09 0.53
CA LEU A 6 14.73 -5.10 1.91
C LEU A 6 16.04 -4.32 2.07
N ARG A 7 16.97 -4.41 1.13
CA ARG A 7 18.20 -3.58 1.15
C ARG A 7 17.90 -2.09 1.05
N ARG A 8 16.99 -1.70 0.15
CA ARG A 8 16.55 -0.30 0.04
C ARG A 8 15.83 0.16 1.31
N LEU A 9 14.99 -0.70 1.91
CA LEU A 9 14.34 -0.44 3.20
C LEU A 9 15.33 -0.46 4.37
N ALA A 10 16.47 -1.12 4.26
CA ALA A 10 17.59 -1.03 5.22
C ALA A 10 18.41 0.26 5.06
N GLY A 11 18.20 1.01 3.96
CA GLY A 11 18.86 2.29 3.70
C GLY A 11 20.17 2.14 2.92
N GLU A 12 20.40 0.97 2.32
CA GLU A 12 21.56 0.74 1.47
C GLU A 12 21.39 1.45 0.12
N PRO A 13 22.38 2.25 -0.32
CA PRO A 13 22.35 2.88 -1.63
C PRO A 13 22.40 1.80 -2.72
N SER A 14 21.30 1.62 -3.44
CA SER A 14 21.25 0.72 -4.59
C SER A 14 21.57 1.52 -5.87
N PRO A 15 22.61 1.16 -6.63
CA PRO A 15 23.04 1.89 -7.82
C PRO A 15 22.08 1.73 -9.01
N GLN A 16 21.08 0.84 -8.91
CA GLN A 16 20.12 0.58 -9.96
C GLN A 16 18.82 1.36 -9.72
N PRO A 17 18.18 1.89 -10.78
CA PRO A 17 16.83 2.46 -10.71
C PRO A 17 15.86 1.50 -9.99
N LEU A 18 14.84 2.05 -9.34
CA LEU A 18 13.78 1.22 -8.75
C LEU A 18 13.16 0.34 -9.84
N HIS A 19 13.21 -0.97 -9.66
CA HIS A 19 12.53 -1.88 -10.58
C HIS A 19 11.01 -1.69 -10.43
N PRO A 20 10.21 -1.72 -11.50
CA PRO A 20 8.75 -1.63 -11.41
C PRO A 20 8.15 -2.63 -10.41
N ASP A 21 8.77 -3.81 -10.28
CA ASP A 21 8.34 -4.85 -9.34
C ASP A 21 8.69 -4.53 -7.87
N ASP A 22 9.78 -3.81 -7.60
CA ASP A 22 10.11 -3.33 -6.25
C ASP A 22 9.07 -2.30 -5.77
N ALA A 23 8.60 -1.47 -6.70
CA ALA A 23 7.54 -0.50 -6.44
C ALA A 23 6.19 -1.15 -6.16
N ARG A 24 5.85 -2.16 -6.98
CA ARG A 24 4.67 -2.99 -6.80
C ARG A 24 4.69 -3.69 -5.44
N LEU A 25 5.82 -4.28 -5.07
CA LEU A 25 5.99 -4.95 -3.78
C LEU A 25 5.94 -3.94 -2.61
N ALA A 26 6.52 -2.75 -2.76
CA ALA A 26 6.44 -1.68 -1.76
C ALA A 26 5.00 -1.19 -1.56
N MET A 27 4.22 -1.09 -2.63
CA MET A 27 2.79 -0.74 -2.57
C MET A 27 1.99 -1.80 -1.83
N ALA A 28 2.16 -3.07 -2.22
CA ALA A 28 1.49 -4.19 -1.58
C ALA A 28 1.84 -4.28 -0.09
N ALA A 29 3.11 -4.07 0.27
CA ALA A 29 3.54 -4.05 1.67
C ALA A 29 2.92 -2.90 2.48
N LEU A 30 2.72 -1.74 1.85
CA LEU A 30 2.01 -0.61 2.47
C LEU A 30 0.54 -0.93 2.70
N MET A 31 -0.12 -1.61 1.75
CA MET A 31 -1.51 -2.08 1.91
C MET A 31 -1.64 -3.06 3.08
N VAL A 32 -0.76 -4.06 3.16
CA VAL A 32 -0.71 -5.02 4.28
C VAL A 32 -0.46 -4.32 5.61
N ARG A 33 0.38 -3.29 5.64
CA ARG A 33 0.63 -2.51 6.85
C ARG A 33 -0.61 -1.75 7.32
N VAL A 34 -1.36 -1.13 6.41
CA VAL A 34 -2.62 -0.45 6.76
C VAL A 34 -3.55 -1.47 7.43
N ALA A 35 -3.78 -2.61 6.79
CA ALA A 35 -4.63 -3.70 7.28
C ALA A 35 -4.11 -4.41 8.57
N ARG A 36 -2.90 -4.06 9.03
CA ARG A 36 -2.33 -4.58 10.28
C ARG A 36 -2.26 -3.52 11.39
N THR A 37 -2.64 -2.28 11.09
CA THR A 37 -2.40 -1.14 11.98
C THR A 37 -3.14 -1.30 13.31
N ASP A 38 -4.33 -1.88 13.29
CA ASP A 38 -5.14 -2.13 14.49
C ASP A 38 -4.84 -3.48 15.17
N GLY A 39 -3.92 -4.27 14.58
CA GLY A 39 -3.51 -5.59 15.05
C GLY A 39 -4.43 -6.74 14.62
N ASN A 40 -5.48 -6.49 13.83
CA ASN A 40 -6.46 -7.50 13.44
C ASN A 40 -6.53 -7.69 11.92
N TYR A 41 -5.53 -8.36 11.35
CA TYR A 41 -5.49 -8.65 9.93
C TYR A 41 -6.43 -9.81 9.53
N THR A 42 -7.58 -9.47 8.96
CA THR A 42 -8.67 -10.40 8.66
C THR A 42 -8.59 -11.01 7.25
N GLU A 43 -9.35 -12.08 7.03
CA GLU A 43 -9.46 -12.71 5.70
C GLU A 43 -10.18 -11.80 4.69
N ASN A 44 -11.07 -10.92 5.15
CA ASN A 44 -11.75 -9.96 4.28
C ASN A 44 -10.76 -8.92 3.73
N GLU A 45 -9.88 -8.41 4.58
CA GLU A 45 -8.83 -7.46 4.16
C GLU A 45 -7.82 -8.13 3.22
N ARG A 46 -7.43 -9.38 3.49
CA ARG A 46 -6.58 -10.17 2.58
C ARG A 46 -7.18 -10.29 1.19
N ASN A 47 -8.44 -10.72 1.12
CA ASN A 47 -9.16 -10.86 -0.15
C ASN A 47 -9.30 -9.51 -0.87
N ARG A 48 -9.49 -8.42 -0.11
CA ARG A 48 -9.59 -7.07 -0.69
C ARG A 48 -8.24 -6.58 -1.21
N ILE A 49 -7.15 -6.84 -0.50
CA ILE A 49 -5.79 -6.57 -1.00
C ILE A 49 -5.54 -7.37 -2.27
N ASP A 50 -5.83 -8.68 -2.30
CA ASP A 50 -5.63 -9.51 -3.48
C ASP A 50 -6.41 -8.98 -4.69
N ARG A 51 -7.67 -8.55 -4.49
CA ARG A 51 -8.50 -7.95 -5.54
C ARG A 51 -7.92 -6.63 -6.04
N VAL A 52 -7.54 -5.72 -5.14
CA VAL A 52 -6.92 -4.43 -5.50
C VAL A 52 -5.62 -4.65 -6.27
N LEU A 53 -4.78 -5.61 -5.85
CA LEU A 53 -3.54 -5.94 -6.55
C LEU A 53 -3.81 -6.53 -7.94
N ALA A 54 -4.81 -7.39 -8.08
CA ALA A 54 -5.24 -7.94 -9.35
C ALA A 54 -5.71 -6.86 -10.32
N GLU A 55 -6.56 -5.94 -9.87
CA GLU A 55 -7.10 -4.84 -10.70
C GLU A 55 -6.04 -3.80 -11.06
N THR A 56 -5.19 -3.41 -10.09
CA THR A 56 -4.17 -2.37 -10.30
C THR A 56 -3.07 -2.84 -11.25
N TYR A 57 -2.71 -4.12 -11.23
CA TYR A 57 -1.56 -4.65 -11.96
C TYR A 57 -1.92 -5.68 -13.04
N GLY A 58 -3.21 -5.94 -13.26
CA GLY A 58 -3.68 -6.94 -14.24
C GLY A 58 -3.23 -8.36 -13.91
N LEU A 59 -3.21 -8.72 -12.63
CA LEU A 59 -2.76 -10.04 -12.16
C LEU A 59 -3.93 -11.03 -12.06
N ASP A 60 -3.63 -12.32 -12.24
CA ASP A 60 -4.57 -13.37 -11.83
C ASP A 60 -4.58 -13.54 -10.30
N ALA A 61 -5.55 -14.30 -9.79
CA ALA A 61 -5.73 -14.51 -8.36
C ALA A 61 -4.50 -15.16 -7.68
N GLY A 62 -3.79 -16.04 -8.39
CA GLY A 62 -2.59 -16.70 -7.86
C GLY A 62 -1.41 -15.75 -7.75
N ALA A 63 -1.20 -14.92 -8.77
CA ALA A 63 -0.15 -13.91 -8.79
C ALA A 63 -0.41 -12.77 -7.79
N ALA A 64 -1.67 -12.35 -7.62
CA ALA A 64 -2.05 -11.40 -6.58
C ALA A 64 -1.77 -11.95 -5.17
N ALA A 65 -2.20 -13.19 -4.88
CA ALA A 65 -1.95 -13.83 -3.60
C ALA A 65 -0.45 -14.05 -3.32
N ALA A 66 0.34 -14.40 -4.35
CA ALA A 66 1.78 -14.54 -4.24
C ALA A 66 2.45 -13.19 -3.89
N LEU A 67 2.05 -12.11 -4.58
CA LEU A 67 2.54 -10.77 -4.31
C LEU A 67 2.16 -10.29 -2.90
N ARG A 68 0.94 -10.57 -2.45
CA ARG A 68 0.52 -10.30 -1.06
C ARG A 68 1.39 -11.07 -0.06
N GLY A 69 1.71 -12.34 -0.33
CA GLY A 69 2.60 -13.14 0.51
C GLY A 69 4.01 -12.54 0.62
N GLU A 70 4.58 -12.08 -0.50
CA GLU A 70 5.86 -11.36 -0.49
C GLU A 70 5.77 -10.03 0.27
N ALA A 71 4.66 -9.31 0.12
CA ALA A 71 4.40 -8.07 0.81
C ALA A 71 4.29 -8.25 2.33
N GLU A 72 3.62 -9.31 2.80
CA GLU A 72 3.55 -9.67 4.21
C GLU A 72 4.93 -9.96 4.80
N ALA A 73 5.79 -10.66 4.04
CA ALA A 73 7.16 -10.91 4.46
C ALA A 73 7.99 -9.61 4.49
N ALA A 74 7.82 -8.73 3.49
CA ALA A 74 8.49 -7.42 3.44
C ALA A 74 8.06 -6.52 4.60
N GLU A 75 6.76 -6.47 4.89
CA GLU A 75 6.17 -5.70 5.99
C GLU A 75 6.74 -6.16 7.34
N ALA A 76 6.77 -7.47 7.58
CA ALA A 76 7.31 -8.05 8.80
C ALA A 76 8.81 -7.80 8.98
N ALA A 77 9.57 -7.74 7.88
CA ALA A 77 11.02 -7.55 7.91
C ALA A 77 11.46 -6.08 7.97
N ALA A 78 10.58 -5.11 7.67
CA ALA A 78 10.94 -3.71 7.58
C ALA A 78 10.01 -2.81 8.42
N PRO A 79 10.39 -2.38 9.63
CA PRO A 79 9.51 -1.62 10.51
C PRO A 79 9.22 -0.17 10.06
N ASP A 80 9.96 0.39 9.10
CA ASP A 80 9.91 1.82 8.79
C ASP A 80 8.92 2.20 7.67
N THR A 81 7.75 2.74 8.06
CA THR A 81 6.71 3.23 7.15
C THR A 81 7.17 4.41 6.27
N VAL A 82 8.10 5.22 6.76
CA VAL A 82 8.62 6.38 5.99
C VAL A 82 9.43 5.90 4.79
N ARG A 83 10.13 4.77 4.90
CA ARG A 83 10.90 4.20 3.78
C ARG A 83 9.98 3.58 2.72
N PHE A 84 8.93 2.87 3.11
CA PHE A 84 7.93 2.36 2.17
C PHE A 84 7.26 3.47 1.38
N THR A 85 6.76 4.49 2.07
CA THR A 85 6.08 5.62 1.44
C THR A 85 7.00 6.43 0.53
N ARG A 86 8.30 6.53 0.84
CA ARG A 86 9.30 7.12 -0.08
C ARG A 86 9.49 6.29 -1.35
N LEU A 87 9.58 4.97 -1.24
CA LEU A 87 9.71 4.08 -2.40
C LEU A 87 8.48 4.19 -3.31
N VAL A 88 7.29 4.16 -2.72
CA VAL A 88 6.02 4.40 -3.42
C VAL A 88 6.03 5.76 -4.10
N LYS A 89 6.39 6.83 -3.39
CA LYS A 89 6.47 8.19 -3.94
C LYS A 89 7.45 8.27 -5.12
N SER A 90 8.59 7.57 -5.06
CA SER A 90 9.58 7.57 -6.15
C SER A 90 9.17 6.74 -7.36
N ALA A 91 8.27 5.78 -7.19
CA ALA A 91 7.86 4.89 -8.27
C ALA A 91 6.50 5.24 -8.88
N VAL A 92 5.62 5.91 -8.12
CA VAL A 92 4.29 6.31 -8.57
C VAL A 92 4.32 7.78 -9.00
N PRO A 93 4.06 8.08 -10.29
CA PRO A 93 3.87 9.45 -10.77
C PRO A 93 2.78 10.17 -9.97
N TYR A 94 2.91 11.50 -9.78
CA TYR A 94 1.99 12.26 -8.94
C TYR A 94 0.51 12.03 -9.30
N GLU A 95 0.20 11.99 -10.59
CA GLU A 95 -1.15 11.79 -11.14
C GLU A 95 -1.81 10.48 -10.69
N HIS A 96 -1.03 9.46 -10.33
CA HIS A 96 -1.53 8.15 -9.88
C HIS A 96 -1.51 7.99 -8.35
N ARG A 97 -1.00 8.98 -7.61
CA ARG A 97 -0.89 8.88 -6.15
C ARG A 97 -2.26 9.02 -5.46
N GLU A 98 -3.20 9.70 -6.08
CA GLU A 98 -4.58 9.75 -5.59
C GLU A 98 -5.24 8.37 -5.65
N ASP A 99 -5.05 7.64 -6.74
CA ASP A 99 -5.61 6.28 -6.92
C ASP A 99 -5.06 5.33 -5.85
N VAL A 100 -3.78 5.48 -5.51
CA VAL A 100 -3.14 4.75 -4.40
C VAL A 100 -3.84 5.05 -3.08
N VAL A 101 -4.02 6.33 -2.73
CA VAL A 101 -4.66 6.72 -1.48
C VAL A 101 -6.10 6.21 -1.43
N GLU A 102 -6.82 6.28 -2.55
CA GLU A 102 -8.17 5.75 -2.69
C GLU A 102 -8.22 4.24 -2.45
N ALA A 103 -7.32 3.48 -3.06
CA ALA A 103 -7.23 2.03 -2.88
C ALA A 103 -6.98 1.66 -1.40
N LEU A 104 -6.11 2.40 -0.71
CA LEU A 104 -5.84 2.20 0.72
C LEU A 104 -7.10 2.48 1.57
N TRP A 105 -7.87 3.51 1.24
CA TRP A 105 -9.16 3.78 1.90
C TRP A 105 -10.17 2.67 1.68
N ARG A 106 -10.25 2.08 0.48
CA ARG A 106 -11.17 0.95 0.21
C ARG A 106 -10.80 -0.29 1.02
N ILE A 107 -9.50 -0.57 1.18
CA ILE A 107 -9.03 -1.71 1.98
C ILE A 107 -9.45 -1.53 3.44
N ALA A 108 -9.12 -0.42 4.08
CA ALA A 108 -9.49 -0.17 5.48
C ALA A 108 -11.01 -0.08 5.69
N ALA A 109 -11.78 0.31 4.66
CA ALA A 109 -13.23 0.35 4.73
C ALA A 109 -13.91 -1.03 4.62
N ALA A 110 -13.16 -2.13 4.48
CA ALA A 110 -13.73 -3.47 4.25
C ALA A 110 -14.61 -3.98 5.40
N ASP A 111 -14.18 -3.79 6.63
CA ASP A 111 -14.85 -4.22 7.86
C ASP A 111 -15.20 -3.04 8.79
N GLY A 112 -14.74 -1.84 8.44
CA GLY A 112 -15.12 -0.59 9.07
C GLY A 112 -13.92 0.12 9.67
N ILE A 113 -13.71 1.37 9.27
CA ILE A 113 -12.51 2.12 9.62
C ILE A 113 -12.55 2.58 11.08
N ASN A 114 -11.53 2.23 11.85
CA ASN A 114 -11.31 2.73 13.21
C ASN A 114 -10.43 4.00 13.25
N ALA A 115 -10.27 4.60 14.43
CA ALA A 115 -9.54 5.86 14.58
C ALA A 115 -8.04 5.74 14.26
N ASP A 116 -7.43 4.58 14.54
CA ASP A 116 -6.01 4.33 14.34
C ASP A 116 -5.68 4.17 12.85
N GLU A 117 -6.49 3.39 12.13
CA GLU A 117 -6.41 3.23 10.67
C GLU A 117 -6.64 4.57 9.96
N HIS A 118 -7.62 5.37 10.43
CA HIS A 118 -7.89 6.69 9.88
C HIS A 118 -6.67 7.61 10.01
N GLY A 119 -6.07 7.65 11.21
CA GLY A 119 -4.85 8.40 11.48
C GLY A 119 -3.68 7.93 10.61
N PHE A 120 -3.52 6.62 10.46
CA PHE A 120 -2.47 6.03 9.64
C PHE A 120 -2.63 6.34 8.15
N LEU A 121 -3.84 6.24 7.60
CA LEU A 121 -4.13 6.59 6.21
C LEU A 121 -3.83 8.05 5.90
N ARG A 122 -4.14 8.96 6.83
CA ARG A 122 -3.77 10.38 6.70
C ARG A 122 -2.25 10.58 6.70
N LEU A 123 -1.52 9.86 7.55
CA LEU A 123 -0.06 9.88 7.56
C LEU A 123 0.50 9.37 6.23
N VAL A 124 -0.02 8.24 5.73
CA VAL A 124 0.43 7.64 4.47
C VAL A 124 0.17 8.56 3.27
N ALA A 125 -1.01 9.16 3.17
CA ALA A 125 -1.33 10.12 2.10
C ALA A 125 -0.33 11.29 2.06
N ASN A 126 0.00 11.85 3.23
CA ASN A 126 1.00 12.90 3.36
C ASN A 126 2.40 12.44 2.94
N LEU A 127 2.81 11.22 3.32
CA LEU A 127 4.13 10.69 3.00
C LEU A 127 4.30 10.34 1.52
N VAL A 128 3.24 9.85 0.87
CA VAL A 128 3.20 9.64 -0.59
C VAL A 128 3.14 10.99 -1.33
N GLY A 129 2.75 12.07 -0.64
CA GLY A 129 2.79 13.44 -1.14
C GLY A 129 1.50 13.83 -1.86
N VAL A 130 0.36 13.30 -1.40
CA VAL A 130 -0.98 13.71 -1.81
C VAL A 130 -1.44 14.82 -0.87
N SER A 131 -2.09 15.86 -1.40
CA SER A 131 -2.59 16.97 -0.58
C SER A 131 -3.73 16.52 0.33
N ASP A 132 -3.97 17.24 1.43
CA ASP A 132 -5.11 16.94 2.33
C ASP A 132 -6.47 17.02 1.59
N LEU A 133 -6.59 17.92 0.61
CA LEU A 133 -7.79 18.06 -0.22
C LEU A 133 -7.99 16.81 -1.07
N ASP A 134 -6.97 16.41 -1.83
CA ASP A 134 -7.04 15.27 -2.75
C ASP A 134 -7.23 13.96 -1.98
N SER A 135 -6.58 13.83 -0.82
CA SER A 135 -6.80 12.71 0.12
C SER A 135 -8.24 12.66 0.63
N GLY A 136 -8.84 13.82 0.93
CA GLY A 136 -10.24 13.93 1.29
C GLY A 136 -11.19 13.51 0.17
N LEU A 137 -10.90 13.88 -1.08
CA LEU A 137 -11.67 13.48 -2.26
C LEU A 137 -11.54 11.98 -2.55
N ALA A 138 -10.32 11.45 -2.52
CA ALA A 138 -10.04 10.02 -2.67
C ALA A 138 -10.81 9.19 -1.63
N ARG A 139 -10.82 9.63 -0.36
CA ARG A 139 -11.64 9.00 0.68
C ARG A 139 -13.13 9.01 0.33
N GLN A 140 -13.67 10.15 -0.13
CA GLN A 140 -15.08 10.23 -0.49
C GLN A 140 -15.44 9.29 -1.64
N ARG A 141 -14.56 9.14 -2.63
CA ARG A 141 -14.72 8.17 -3.74
C ARG A 141 -14.71 6.73 -3.21
N ALA A 142 -13.69 6.37 -2.43
CA ALA A 142 -13.56 5.05 -1.82
C ALA A 142 -14.78 4.62 -0.96
N LEU A 143 -15.40 5.57 -0.25
CA LEU A 143 -16.56 5.28 0.62
C LEU A 143 -17.91 5.33 -0.11
N LYS A 144 -17.98 5.93 -1.31
CA LYS A 144 -19.22 6.00 -2.12
C LYS A 144 -19.43 4.76 -2.98
N ASP A 145 -18.34 4.13 -3.41
CA ASP A 145 -18.37 2.84 -4.13
C ASP A 145 -17.73 1.74 -3.27
N PRO A 146 -18.38 1.32 -2.17
CA PRO A 146 -18.06 0.05 -1.55
C PRO A 146 -18.61 -1.01 -2.49
N GLU A 147 -17.74 -1.59 -3.33
CA GLU A 147 -18.09 -2.67 -4.26
C GLU A 147 -19.14 -3.68 -3.74
#